data_AF-A0A3P1BZK4-F1
#
_entry.id   AF-A0A3P1BZK4-F1
#
_cell.length_a   1.000
_cell.length_b   1.000
_cell.length_c   1.000
_cell.angle_alpha   90.00
_cell.angle_beta   90.00
_cell.angle_gamma   90.00
#
_symmetry.space_group_name_H-M   'P 1'
#
loop_
_entity.id
_entity.type
_entity.pdbx_description
1 polymer ?
#
loop_
_entity_poly.entity_id
_entity_poly.type
_entity_poly.pdbx_seq_one_letter_code
_entity_poly.pdbx_strand_id
1 'polypeptide(L)'
;MEEGQLILIDKPLTWTSFDVVKKLKFAGKFKKIGHAGTLDPLATGLLILCTGKMTKQIDSYQAQEKEYTGTLVLGKTTPSVDLETEFDAEFDVSAITPEAIQTAVQQLTGVIDQIPPIYSAVRVNGERLYEKARRGETADQVDGGIKSRVITVSTFEVRSERFPEIDFRIVCSKGTYIRSLVRDLGLLLQNGAYLKSLRRTRIGDFRIEEAETIEGFISKNRPVEPLHS
;
A
#
# COMPACT_ATOMS: atom_id res chain seq x y z
N MET A 1 -4.64 21.36 -24.25
CA MET A 1 -4.37 20.14 -23.45
C MET A 1 -5.46 19.14 -23.77
N GLU A 2 -5.10 17.89 -24.05
CA GLU A 2 -6.06 16.78 -24.23
C GLU A 2 -6.97 16.64 -23.01
N GLU A 3 -8.26 16.32 -23.20
CA GLU A 3 -9.22 16.10 -22.10
C GLU A 3 -8.69 15.10 -21.06
N GLY A 4 -7.95 14.10 -21.53
CA GLY A 4 -7.37 13.06 -20.68
C GLY A 4 -8.39 11.98 -20.35
N GLN A 5 -7.92 10.92 -19.70
CA GLN A 5 -8.72 9.77 -19.33
C GLN A 5 -8.29 9.21 -17.97
N LEU A 6 -9.22 8.51 -17.33
CA LEU A 6 -8.98 7.66 -16.17
C LEU A 6 -8.60 6.26 -16.68
N ILE A 7 -7.53 5.69 -16.15
CA ILE A 7 -7.07 4.34 -16.49
C ILE A 7 -6.92 3.56 -15.19
N LEU A 8 -7.53 2.37 -15.14
CA LEU A 8 -7.45 1.46 -14.01
C LEU A 8 -6.47 0.34 -14.33
N ILE A 9 -5.41 0.20 -13.54
CA ILE A 9 -4.40 -0.84 -13.75
C ILE A 9 -4.28 -1.74 -12.53
N ASP A 10 -4.24 -3.05 -12.77
CA ASP A 10 -3.77 -4.01 -11.78
C ASP A 10 -2.24 -3.95 -11.73
N LYS A 11 -1.69 -3.24 -10.73
CA LYS A 11 -0.25 -3.10 -10.57
C LYS A 11 0.35 -4.46 -10.22
N PRO A 12 1.30 -4.99 -11.03
CA PRO A 12 1.97 -6.23 -10.70
C PRO A 12 2.89 -6.06 -9.48
N LEU A 13 3.24 -7.20 -8.88
CA LEU A 13 4.24 -7.25 -7.80
C LEU A 13 5.58 -6.71 -8.30
N THR A 14 6.41 -6.20 -7.38
CA THR A 14 7.76 -5.63 -7.57
C THR A 14 7.83 -4.31 -8.35
N TRP A 15 6.80 -3.94 -9.10
CA TRP A 15 6.76 -2.66 -9.80
C TRP A 15 6.43 -1.51 -8.85
N THR A 16 7.15 -0.39 -8.95
CA THR A 16 6.69 0.84 -8.28
C THR A 16 5.47 1.41 -9.02
N SER A 17 4.65 2.22 -8.34
CA SER A 17 3.59 2.97 -9.03
C SER A 17 4.15 3.86 -10.14
N PHE A 18 5.38 4.37 -9.99
CA PHE A 18 6.02 5.22 -10.98
C PHE A 18 6.48 4.43 -12.21
N ASP A 19 6.89 3.16 -12.07
CA ASP A 19 7.21 2.29 -13.20
C ASP A 19 5.99 2.09 -14.10
N VAL A 20 4.81 1.88 -13.50
CA VAL A 20 3.54 1.80 -14.25
C VAL A 20 3.26 3.10 -14.99
N VAL A 21 3.37 4.25 -14.31
CA VAL A 21 3.19 5.57 -14.93
C VAL A 21 4.13 5.73 -16.14
N LYS A 22 5.42 5.42 -15.98
CA LYS A 22 6.43 5.55 -17.04
C LYS A 22 6.12 4.64 -18.23
N LYS A 23 5.75 3.37 -17.96
CA LYS A 23 5.42 2.39 -19.00
C LYS A 23 4.19 2.81 -19.80
N LEU A 24 3.12 3.19 -19.12
CA LEU A 24 1.86 3.59 -19.77
C LEU A 24 1.95 4.94 -20.47
N LYS A 25 2.75 5.88 -19.92
CA LYS A 25 3.04 7.15 -20.60
C LYS A 25 3.58 6.91 -22.01
N PHE A 26 4.55 6.02 -22.12
CA PHE A 26 5.20 5.70 -23.39
C PHE A 26 4.26 4.92 -24.32
N ALA A 27 3.64 3.85 -23.81
CA ALA A 27 2.75 3.00 -24.59
C ALA A 27 1.54 3.77 -25.17
N GLY A 28 0.91 4.62 -24.35
CA GLY A 28 -0.24 5.43 -24.76
C GLY A 28 0.11 6.80 -25.34
N LYS A 29 1.40 7.11 -25.54
CA LYS A 29 1.91 8.41 -26.04
C LYS A 29 1.35 9.63 -25.29
N PHE A 30 1.06 9.50 -23.99
CA PHE A 30 0.49 10.58 -23.20
C PHE A 30 1.54 11.65 -22.90
N LYS A 31 1.19 12.92 -23.16
CA LYS A 31 2.06 14.05 -22.76
C LYS A 31 2.15 14.17 -21.23
N LYS A 32 1.03 13.95 -20.54
CA LYS A 32 0.90 14.06 -19.09
C LYS A 32 0.12 12.86 -18.53
N ILE A 33 0.66 12.22 -17.50
CA ILE A 33 0.04 11.14 -16.74
C ILE A 33 0.52 11.19 -15.28
N GLY A 34 -0.33 10.79 -14.35
CA GLY A 34 0.00 10.64 -12.93
C GLY A 34 -0.91 9.60 -12.27
N HIS A 35 -0.54 9.14 -11.07
CA HIS A 35 -1.31 8.14 -10.33
C HIS A 35 -2.03 8.74 -9.11
N ALA A 36 -3.16 8.17 -8.74
CA ALA A 36 -4.00 8.63 -7.63
C ALA A 36 -3.85 7.78 -6.36
N GLY A 37 -2.61 7.65 -5.92
CA GLY A 37 -2.26 6.97 -4.68
C GLY A 37 -1.20 5.90 -4.89
N THR A 38 -0.09 6.02 -4.19
CA THR A 38 1.03 5.08 -4.28
C THR A 38 0.61 3.69 -3.79
N LEU A 39 1.19 2.66 -4.39
CA LEU A 39 1.29 1.31 -3.86
C LEU A 39 2.76 0.97 -3.73
N ASP A 40 3.13 0.40 -2.58
CA ASP A 40 4.47 -0.09 -2.34
C ASP A 40 4.84 -1.18 -3.37
N PRO A 41 6.13 -1.40 -3.67
CA PRO A 41 6.56 -2.38 -4.67
C PRO A 41 6.02 -3.79 -4.39
N LEU A 42 6.00 -4.20 -3.12
CA LEU A 42 5.51 -5.51 -2.67
C LEU A 42 3.98 -5.59 -2.53
N ALA A 43 3.26 -4.49 -2.79
CA ALA A 43 1.81 -4.52 -2.92
C ALA A 43 1.39 -4.76 -4.37
N THR A 44 0.18 -5.27 -4.60
CA THR A 44 -0.43 -5.42 -5.94
C THR A 44 -1.79 -4.73 -5.98
N GLY A 45 -2.45 -4.76 -7.14
CA GLY A 45 -3.84 -4.35 -7.25
C GLY A 45 -4.03 -2.94 -7.77
N LEU A 46 -5.18 -2.35 -7.44
CA LEU A 46 -5.77 -1.24 -8.16
C LEU A 46 -4.91 0.03 -8.06
N LEU A 47 -4.46 0.49 -9.21
CA LEU A 47 -3.79 1.78 -9.39
C LEU A 47 -4.59 2.63 -10.38
N ILE A 48 -5.20 3.70 -9.87
CA ILE A 48 -5.86 4.71 -10.71
C ILE A 48 -4.78 5.62 -11.31
N LEU A 49 -4.83 5.80 -12.62
CA LEU A 49 -4.02 6.73 -13.38
C LEU A 49 -4.91 7.76 -14.05
N CYS A 50 -4.45 8.99 -14.11
CA CYS A 50 -5.11 10.09 -14.79
C CYS A 50 -4.17 10.66 -15.85
N THR A 51 -4.68 10.93 -17.05
CA THR A 51 -3.91 11.60 -18.12
C THR A 51 -4.44 13.00 -18.39
N GLY A 52 -3.71 13.81 -19.16
CA GLY A 52 -4.21 15.10 -19.67
C GLY A 52 -4.77 16.02 -18.58
N LYS A 53 -5.94 16.65 -18.83
CA LYS A 53 -6.62 17.51 -17.85
C LYS A 53 -7.14 16.73 -16.63
N MET A 54 -7.47 15.45 -16.75
CA MET A 54 -7.93 14.61 -15.62
C MET A 54 -6.90 14.49 -14.49
N THR A 55 -5.61 14.73 -14.75
CA THR A 55 -4.59 14.82 -13.67
C THR A 55 -4.92 15.84 -12.57
N LYS A 56 -5.79 16.82 -12.85
CA LYS A 56 -6.29 17.77 -11.85
C LYS A 56 -7.24 17.16 -10.82
N GLN A 57 -7.78 15.97 -11.10
CA GLN A 57 -8.70 15.23 -10.22
C GLN A 57 -7.97 14.17 -9.36
N ILE A 58 -6.64 14.04 -9.46
CA ILE A 58 -5.88 13.04 -8.70
C ILE A 58 -6.16 13.12 -7.19
N ASP A 59 -6.26 14.33 -6.65
CA ASP A 59 -6.47 14.54 -5.22
C ASP A 59 -7.84 14.04 -4.74
N SER A 60 -8.89 14.10 -5.58
CA SER A 60 -10.23 13.61 -5.23
C SER A 60 -10.24 12.08 -5.12
N TYR A 61 -9.63 11.38 -6.08
CA TYR A 61 -9.49 9.92 -6.01
C TYR A 61 -8.59 9.47 -4.85
N GLN A 62 -7.52 10.22 -4.55
CA GLN A 62 -6.68 9.95 -3.39
C GLN A 62 -7.45 10.10 -2.07
N ALA A 63 -8.42 11.02 -1.99
CA ALA A 63 -9.23 11.29 -0.81
C ALA A 63 -10.26 10.20 -0.50
N GLN A 64 -10.66 9.40 -1.49
CA GLN A 64 -11.63 8.32 -1.30
C GLN A 64 -11.13 7.27 -0.29
N GLU A 65 -12.03 6.46 0.26
CA GLU A 65 -11.62 5.27 1.01
C GLU A 65 -10.93 4.25 0.11
N LYS A 66 -10.19 3.33 0.71
CA LYS A 66 -9.54 2.23 0.02
C LYS A 66 -9.83 0.92 0.73
N GLU A 67 -9.95 -0.16 -0.05
CA GLU A 67 -10.02 -1.52 0.47
C GLU A 67 -8.76 -2.30 0.11
N TYR A 68 -8.26 -3.04 1.09
CA TYR A 68 -7.11 -3.90 0.96
C TYR A 68 -7.44 -5.30 1.46
N THR A 69 -6.87 -6.29 0.80
CA THR A 69 -6.75 -7.66 1.29
C THR A 69 -5.29 -8.05 1.35
N GLY A 70 -4.96 -9.06 2.13
CA GLY A 70 -3.58 -9.54 2.24
C GLY A 70 -3.39 -10.53 3.36
N THR A 71 -2.12 -10.83 3.61
CA THR A 71 -1.68 -11.76 4.66
C THR A 71 -0.61 -11.06 5.49
N LEU A 72 -0.81 -11.00 6.79
CA LEU A 72 0.23 -10.68 7.76
C LEU A 72 0.69 -11.96 8.46
N VAL A 73 1.88 -11.93 9.07
CA VAL A 73 2.44 -13.07 9.79
C VAL A 73 2.95 -12.62 11.14
N LEU A 74 2.56 -13.34 12.19
CA LEU A 74 3.06 -13.13 13.55
C LEU A 74 4.35 -13.92 13.80
N GLY A 75 5.13 -13.50 14.79
CA GLY A 75 6.34 -14.20 15.24
C GLY A 75 7.65 -13.63 14.70
N LYS A 76 7.62 -12.67 13.77
CA LYS A 76 8.83 -12.02 13.23
C LYS A 76 8.58 -10.55 12.93
N THR A 77 9.66 -9.78 12.91
CA THR A 77 9.66 -8.39 12.44
C THR A 77 10.68 -8.18 11.34
N THR A 78 10.47 -7.11 10.58
CA THR A 78 11.44 -6.52 9.67
C THR A 78 11.41 -5.00 9.85
N PRO A 79 12.52 -4.28 9.59
CA PRO A 79 12.53 -2.82 9.68
C PRO A 79 11.50 -2.12 8.79
N SER A 80 11.19 -2.68 7.61
CA SER A 80 10.20 -2.14 6.67
C SER A 80 8.76 -2.56 6.98
N VAL A 81 8.57 -3.50 7.91
CA VAL A 81 7.29 -4.17 8.24
C VAL A 81 6.66 -4.89 7.04
N ASP A 82 7.50 -5.27 6.09
CA ASP A 82 7.19 -6.15 4.96
C ASP A 82 8.46 -6.92 4.56
N LEU A 83 8.45 -7.56 3.40
CA LEU A 83 9.57 -8.38 2.93
C LEU A 83 10.63 -7.59 2.13
N GLU A 84 10.65 -6.25 2.19
CA GLU A 84 11.67 -5.43 1.51
C GLU A 84 13.04 -5.52 2.20
N THR A 85 13.05 -5.79 3.52
CA THR A 85 14.26 -5.93 4.34
C THR A 85 14.30 -7.29 5.04
N GLU A 86 15.50 -7.72 5.43
CA GLU A 86 15.71 -8.93 6.22
C GLU A 86 15.00 -8.90 7.58
N PHE A 87 14.74 -10.08 8.14
CA PHE A 87 14.19 -10.22 9.48
C PHE A 87 15.18 -9.71 10.54
N ASP A 88 14.66 -9.00 11.54
CA ASP A 88 15.45 -8.40 12.62
C ASP A 88 15.10 -8.91 14.03
N ALA A 89 13.97 -9.61 14.19
CA ALA A 89 13.64 -10.33 15.42
C ALA A 89 12.67 -11.50 15.18
N GLU A 90 12.64 -12.43 16.15
CA GLU A 90 11.78 -13.61 16.19
C GLU A 90 11.14 -13.75 17.59
N PHE A 91 9.90 -14.21 17.63
CA PHE A 91 9.06 -14.26 18.82
C PHE A 91 8.29 -15.58 18.86
N ASP A 92 8.09 -16.13 20.06
CA ASP A 92 7.20 -17.28 20.23
C ASP A 92 5.73 -16.85 20.06
N VAL A 93 4.99 -17.61 19.26
CA VAL A 93 3.58 -17.37 18.95
C VAL A 93 2.64 -18.35 19.66
N SER A 94 3.19 -19.31 20.42
CA SER A 94 2.44 -20.42 21.02
C SER A 94 1.33 -19.99 21.98
N ALA A 95 1.51 -18.84 22.64
CA ALA A 95 0.56 -18.29 23.62
C ALA A 95 -0.53 -17.40 23.00
N ILE A 96 -0.47 -17.10 21.70
CA ILE A 96 -1.43 -16.20 21.03
C ILE A 96 -2.69 -16.99 20.69
N THR A 97 -3.84 -16.52 21.19
CA THR A 97 -5.14 -17.13 20.92
C THR A 97 -5.91 -16.35 19.84
N PRO A 98 -6.87 -17.00 19.14
CA PRO A 98 -7.79 -16.30 18.25
C PRO A 98 -8.52 -15.13 18.91
N GLU A 99 -8.91 -15.26 20.18
CA GLU A 99 -9.61 -14.21 20.93
C GLU A 99 -8.71 -12.98 21.14
N ALA A 100 -7.43 -13.19 21.49
CA ALA A 100 -6.47 -12.11 21.63
C ALA A 100 -6.28 -11.34 20.31
N ILE A 101 -6.21 -12.06 19.18
CA ILE A 101 -6.15 -11.46 17.84
C ILE A 101 -7.38 -10.60 17.59
N GLN A 102 -8.59 -11.12 17.85
CA GLN A 102 -9.84 -10.38 17.65
C GLN A 102 -9.91 -9.11 18.53
N THR A 103 -9.51 -9.20 19.80
CA THR A 103 -9.46 -8.05 20.70
C THR A 103 -8.47 -6.98 20.23
N ALA A 104 -7.30 -7.38 19.71
CA ALA A 104 -6.33 -6.43 19.17
C ALA A 104 -6.84 -5.77 17.87
N VAL A 105 -7.50 -6.54 16.99
CA VAL A 105 -8.13 -6.02 15.77
C VAL A 105 -9.23 -4.99 16.08
N GLN A 106 -10.05 -5.24 17.11
CA GLN A 106 -11.07 -4.29 17.56
C GLN A 106 -10.48 -2.95 18.00
N GLN A 107 -9.33 -2.95 18.69
CA GLN A 107 -8.63 -1.73 19.10
C GLN A 107 -8.06 -0.94 17.91
N LEU A 108 -7.78 -1.62 16.80
CA LEU A 108 -7.29 -1.01 15.55
C LEU A 108 -8.43 -0.66 14.57
N THR A 109 -9.69 -0.79 15.00
CA THR A 109 -10.88 -0.48 14.20
C THR A 109 -11.55 0.79 14.73
N GLY A 110 -12.04 1.63 13.82
CA GLY A 110 -12.64 2.93 14.13
C GLY A 110 -11.70 4.10 13.87
N VAL A 111 -11.88 5.18 14.63
CA VAL A 111 -11.03 6.38 14.53
C VAL A 111 -9.84 6.19 15.48
N ILE A 112 -8.63 6.12 14.91
CA ILE A 112 -7.41 5.84 15.67
C ILE A 112 -6.28 6.78 15.26
N ASP A 113 -5.36 6.99 16.19
CA ASP A 113 -4.08 7.62 15.95
C ASP A 113 -3.08 6.59 15.40
N GLN A 114 -2.47 6.90 14.26
CA GLN A 114 -1.49 6.03 13.62
C GLN A 114 -0.17 6.77 13.39
N ILE A 115 0.92 6.14 13.82
CA ILE A 115 2.28 6.56 13.46
C ILE A 115 2.66 5.91 12.12
N PRO A 116 2.97 6.70 11.08
CA PRO A 116 3.49 6.20 9.81
C PRO A 116 4.77 5.37 9.97
N PRO A 117 5.05 4.41 9.07
CA PRO A 117 6.32 3.71 9.10
C PRO A 117 7.46 4.65 8.66
N ILE A 118 8.67 4.38 9.15
CA ILE A 118 9.88 5.13 8.72
C ILE A 118 10.17 4.90 7.23
N TYR A 119 9.81 3.74 6.67
CA TYR A 119 9.83 3.49 5.23
C TYR A 119 8.59 4.10 4.54
N SER A 120 8.46 5.43 4.59
CA SER A 120 7.37 6.17 3.96
C SER A 120 7.82 7.47 3.28
N ALA A 121 6.97 8.01 2.41
CA ALA A 121 7.21 9.28 1.71
C ALA A 121 6.95 10.54 2.56
N VAL A 122 6.59 10.39 3.84
CA VAL A 122 6.36 11.49 4.78
C VAL A 122 7.64 12.29 4.94
N ARG A 123 7.52 13.62 5.06
CA ARG A 123 8.67 14.49 5.33
C ARG A 123 8.74 14.89 6.79
N VAL A 124 9.93 14.77 7.37
CA VAL A 124 10.29 15.32 8.69
C VAL A 124 11.54 16.16 8.49
N ASN A 125 11.50 17.42 8.97
CA ASN A 125 12.59 18.39 8.81
C ASN A 125 13.05 18.56 7.35
N GLY A 126 12.10 18.56 6.41
CA GLY A 126 12.35 18.77 4.98
C GLY A 126 12.76 17.52 4.17
N GLU A 127 13.12 16.43 4.84
CA GLU A 127 13.62 15.19 4.26
C GLU A 127 12.59 14.05 4.35
N ARG A 128 12.57 13.12 3.39
CA ARG A 128 11.63 11.99 3.41
C ARG A 128 12.09 10.88 4.36
N LEU A 129 11.16 10.29 5.12
CA LEU A 129 11.48 9.25 6.10
C LEU A 129 12.18 8.03 5.48
N TYR A 130 11.81 7.60 4.26
CA TYR A 130 12.50 6.47 3.62
C TYR A 130 13.98 6.77 3.31
N GLU A 131 14.37 8.04 3.13
CA GLU A 131 15.77 8.42 2.89
C GLU A 131 16.57 8.29 4.18
N LYS A 132 15.97 8.64 5.32
CA LYS A 132 16.50 8.41 6.66
C LYS A 132 16.66 6.91 6.97
N ALA A 133 15.60 6.13 6.71
CA ALA A 133 15.59 4.69 6.93
C ALA A 133 16.73 3.98 6.17
N ARG A 134 16.95 4.37 4.91
CA ARG A 134 18.01 3.81 4.06
C ARG A 134 19.43 4.15 4.52
N ARG A 135 19.59 5.14 5.40
CA ARG A 135 20.86 5.43 6.09
C ARG A 135 20.99 4.71 7.43
N GLY A 136 20.01 3.89 7.80
CA GLY A 136 20.00 3.14 9.06
C GLY A 136 19.39 3.88 10.24
N GLU A 137 18.78 5.06 10.05
CA GLU A 137 18.03 5.73 11.11
C GLU A 137 16.77 4.90 11.46
N THR A 138 16.50 4.69 12.75
CA THR A 138 15.27 4.06 13.26
C THR A 138 14.21 5.11 13.63
N ALA A 139 12.97 4.68 13.87
CA ALA A 139 11.86 5.59 14.18
C ALA A 139 12.14 6.48 15.42
N ASP A 140 12.79 5.92 16.45
CA ASP A 140 13.16 6.63 17.69
C ASP A 140 14.34 7.60 17.50
N GLN A 141 15.10 7.43 16.41
CA GLN A 141 16.23 8.29 16.05
C GLN A 141 15.82 9.47 15.16
N VAL A 142 14.56 9.52 14.71
CA VAL A 142 14.06 10.64 13.91
C VAL A 142 13.91 11.88 14.80
N ASP A 143 14.78 12.86 14.59
CA ASP A 143 14.69 14.17 15.25
C ASP A 143 13.32 14.82 15.02
N GLY A 144 12.68 15.29 16.10
CA GLY A 144 11.29 15.78 16.11
C GLY A 144 10.20 14.70 16.10
N GLY A 145 10.59 13.42 16.05
CA GLY A 145 9.69 12.26 16.04
C GLY A 145 8.86 12.12 14.76
N ILE A 146 8.25 10.95 14.58
CA ILE A 146 7.28 10.72 13.52
C ILE A 146 5.89 11.12 14.06
N LYS A 147 5.34 12.22 13.54
CA LYS A 147 4.02 12.71 13.96
C LYS A 147 2.93 11.68 13.66
N SER A 148 2.16 11.33 14.70
CA SER A 148 0.91 10.58 14.55
C SER A 148 -0.10 11.36 13.71
N ARG A 149 -1.00 10.64 13.06
CA ARG A 149 -2.13 11.19 12.33
C ARG A 149 -3.41 10.41 12.68
N VAL A 150 -4.53 11.11 12.70
CA VAL A 150 -5.84 10.48 12.82
C VAL A 150 -6.20 9.81 11.49
N ILE A 151 -6.57 8.54 11.56
CA ILE A 151 -7.12 7.76 10.45
C ILE A 151 -8.45 7.14 10.86
N THR A 152 -9.15 6.56 9.89
CA THR A 152 -10.35 5.77 10.14
C THR A 152 -10.19 4.42 9.47
N VAL A 153 -10.30 3.36 10.25
CA VAL A 153 -10.39 1.97 9.79
C VAL A 153 -11.84 1.56 9.96
N SER A 154 -12.63 1.65 8.89
CA SER A 154 -14.07 1.32 8.93
C SER A 154 -14.31 -0.18 8.95
N THR A 155 -13.34 -0.98 8.48
CA THR A 155 -13.40 -2.44 8.58
C THR A 155 -11.99 -2.98 8.79
N PHE A 156 -11.84 -3.91 9.73
CA PHE A 156 -10.66 -4.75 9.88
C PHE A 156 -11.15 -6.15 10.25
N GLU A 157 -11.23 -7.03 9.25
CA GLU A 157 -11.61 -8.42 9.40
C GLU A 157 -10.37 -9.29 9.28
N VAL A 158 -10.27 -10.33 10.09
CA VAL A 158 -9.13 -11.26 10.07
C VAL A 158 -9.58 -12.72 10.11
N ARG A 159 -8.73 -13.59 9.57
CA ARG A 159 -8.89 -15.03 9.47
C ARG A 159 -7.56 -15.70 9.80
N SER A 160 -7.54 -16.53 10.84
CA SER A 160 -6.31 -17.12 11.41
C SER A 160 -6.23 -18.63 11.26
N GLU A 161 -6.94 -19.23 10.32
CA GLU A 161 -6.94 -20.69 10.10
C GLU A 161 -5.57 -21.22 9.62
N ARG A 162 -4.71 -20.33 9.11
CA ARG A 162 -3.35 -20.64 8.64
C ARG A 162 -2.26 -20.11 9.60
N PHE A 163 -2.58 -19.98 10.87
CA PHE A 163 -1.70 -19.42 11.90
C PHE A 163 -0.27 -20.00 11.83
N PRO A 164 0.79 -19.17 11.90
CA PRO A 164 0.80 -17.74 12.26
C PRO A 164 0.47 -16.77 11.12
N GLU A 165 0.08 -17.26 9.95
CA GLU A 165 -0.45 -16.41 8.87
C GLU A 165 -1.89 -16.00 9.20
N ILE A 166 -2.16 -14.71 9.07
CA ILE A 166 -3.47 -14.11 9.29
C ILE A 166 -3.87 -13.38 8.01
N ASP A 167 -4.91 -13.87 7.36
CA ASP A 167 -5.52 -13.21 6.22
C ASP A 167 -6.44 -12.10 6.70
N PHE A 168 -6.43 -10.97 6.00
CA PHE A 168 -7.23 -9.81 6.39
C PHE A 168 -7.98 -9.16 5.24
N ARG A 169 -9.03 -8.41 5.62
CA ARG A 169 -9.68 -7.39 4.80
C ARG A 169 -9.77 -6.09 5.59
N ILE A 170 -9.25 -5.01 5.02
CA ILE A 170 -9.22 -3.69 5.64
C ILE A 170 -9.89 -2.66 4.72
N VAL A 171 -10.82 -1.88 5.26
CA VAL A 171 -11.33 -0.66 4.62
C VAL A 171 -10.91 0.53 5.45
N CYS A 172 -10.25 1.51 4.83
CA CYS A 172 -9.65 2.63 5.55
C CYS A 172 -9.66 3.95 4.78
N SER A 173 -9.56 5.05 5.53
CA SER A 173 -9.44 6.40 4.98
C SER A 173 -8.08 6.66 4.34
N LYS A 174 -7.99 7.77 3.59
CA LYS A 174 -6.74 8.26 2.98
C LYS A 174 -5.62 8.37 4.02
N GLY A 175 -4.42 7.97 3.61
CA GLY A 175 -3.21 8.18 4.40
C GLY A 175 -2.95 7.12 5.48
N THR A 176 -3.81 6.11 5.58
CA THR A 176 -3.60 4.89 6.35
C THR A 176 -2.47 4.06 5.76
N TYR A 177 -1.54 3.63 6.62
CA TYR A 177 -0.50 2.67 6.29
C TYR A 177 -0.90 1.29 6.82
N ILE A 178 -1.13 0.34 5.92
CA ILE A 178 -1.43 -1.05 6.31
C ILE A 178 -0.25 -1.68 7.05
N ARG A 179 0.98 -1.37 6.65
CA ARG A 179 2.21 -1.76 7.37
C ARG A 179 2.22 -1.28 8.82
N SER A 180 1.73 -0.07 9.10
CA SER A 180 1.58 0.39 10.49
C SER A 180 0.53 -0.41 11.25
N LEU A 181 -0.64 -0.70 10.65
CA LEU A 181 -1.66 -1.54 11.31
C LEU A 181 -1.12 -2.94 11.65
N VAL A 182 -0.29 -3.51 10.77
CA VAL A 182 0.35 -4.81 11.00
C VAL A 182 1.33 -4.74 12.18
N ARG A 183 2.22 -3.75 12.20
CA ARG A 183 3.12 -3.50 13.34
C ARG A 183 2.33 -3.34 14.63
N ASP A 184 1.32 -2.48 14.62
CA ASP A 184 0.55 -2.12 15.80
C ASP A 184 -0.26 -3.34 16.32
N LEU A 185 -0.73 -4.22 15.44
CA LEU A 185 -1.32 -5.51 15.81
C LEU A 185 -0.31 -6.40 16.54
N GLY A 186 0.92 -6.51 16.03
CA GLY A 186 2.00 -7.24 16.71
C GLY A 186 2.27 -6.67 18.11
N LEU A 187 2.39 -5.35 18.23
CA LEU A 187 2.63 -4.67 19.51
C LEU A 187 1.50 -4.93 20.53
N LEU A 188 0.24 -4.86 20.11
CA LEU A 188 -0.91 -5.15 20.98
C LEU A 188 -0.92 -6.61 21.47
N LEU A 189 -0.40 -7.53 20.67
CA LEU A 189 -0.23 -8.94 21.02
C LEU A 189 1.08 -9.22 21.77
N GLN A 190 1.88 -8.19 22.06
CA GLN A 190 3.22 -8.32 22.64
C GLN A 190 4.12 -9.26 21.82
N ASN A 191 4.03 -9.15 20.49
CA ASN A 191 4.72 -10.01 19.53
C ASN A 191 5.25 -9.21 18.32
N GLY A 192 5.94 -9.90 17.42
CA GLY A 192 6.34 -9.36 16.13
C GLY A 192 5.29 -9.62 15.05
N ALA A 193 5.16 -8.70 14.11
CA ALA A 193 4.35 -8.90 12.92
C ALA A 193 4.98 -8.26 11.69
N TYR A 194 4.81 -8.88 10.52
CA TYR A 194 5.18 -8.28 9.23
C TYR A 194 4.12 -8.56 8.16
N LEU A 195 4.09 -7.70 7.15
CA LEU A 195 3.16 -7.82 6.02
C LEU A 195 3.77 -8.72 4.94
N LYS A 196 3.21 -9.92 4.75
CA LYS A 196 3.67 -10.88 3.74
C LYS A 196 3.12 -10.56 2.35
N SER A 197 1.85 -10.16 2.27
CA SER A 197 1.21 -9.82 1.00
C SER A 197 0.20 -8.70 1.19
N LEU A 198 0.07 -7.84 0.17
CA LEU A 198 -0.90 -6.75 0.15
C LEU A 198 -1.48 -6.58 -1.25
N ARG A 199 -2.80 -6.48 -1.35
CA ARG A 199 -3.52 -6.19 -2.58
C ARG A 199 -4.56 -5.11 -2.32
N ARG A 200 -4.52 -4.02 -3.08
CA ARG A 200 -5.59 -3.02 -3.07
C ARG A 200 -6.70 -3.45 -4.03
N THR A 201 -7.88 -3.73 -3.51
CA THR A 201 -9.02 -4.23 -4.29
C THR A 201 -9.97 -3.12 -4.71
N ARG A 202 -10.01 -1.99 -3.98
CA ARG A 202 -10.93 -0.89 -4.24
C ARG A 202 -10.36 0.49 -3.90
N ILE A 203 -10.77 1.51 -4.65
CA ILE A 203 -10.64 2.93 -4.30
C ILE A 203 -11.98 3.61 -4.58
N GLY A 204 -12.69 4.05 -3.55
CA GLY A 204 -14.07 4.55 -3.67
C GLY A 204 -14.95 3.55 -4.43
N ASP A 205 -15.51 3.96 -5.57
CA ASP A 205 -16.37 3.12 -6.41
C ASP A 205 -15.60 2.24 -7.41
N PHE A 206 -14.30 2.51 -7.62
CA PHE A 206 -13.48 1.79 -8.59
C PHE A 206 -12.99 0.48 -8.01
N ARG A 207 -13.17 -0.61 -8.75
CA ARG A 207 -12.81 -1.95 -8.31
C ARG A 207 -11.72 -2.58 -9.18
N ILE A 208 -11.00 -3.53 -8.60
CA ILE A 208 -9.90 -4.23 -9.26
C ILE A 208 -10.37 -5.07 -10.45
N GLU A 209 -11.61 -5.55 -10.45
CA GLU A 209 -12.21 -6.32 -11.55
C GLU A 209 -12.39 -5.49 -12.82
N GLU A 210 -12.41 -4.15 -12.70
CA GLU A 210 -12.50 -3.21 -13.81
C GLU A 210 -11.11 -2.81 -14.35
N ALA A 211 -10.05 -3.22 -13.67
CA ALA A 211 -8.69 -2.86 -14.03
C ALA A 211 -8.13 -3.81 -15.10
N GLU A 212 -7.34 -3.25 -16.01
CA GLU A 212 -6.60 -4.05 -16.97
C GLU A 212 -5.16 -4.30 -16.51
N THR A 213 -4.53 -5.33 -17.07
CA THR A 213 -3.09 -5.55 -16.89
C THR A 213 -2.29 -4.56 -17.72
N ILE A 214 -1.02 -4.37 -17.36
CA ILE A 214 -0.10 -3.53 -18.13
C ILE A 214 0.04 -4.06 -19.56
N GLU A 215 0.13 -5.37 -19.72
CA GLU A 215 0.24 -6.05 -21.02
C GLU A 215 -1.03 -5.87 -21.85
N GLY A 216 -2.20 -5.97 -21.22
CA GLY A 216 -3.49 -5.71 -21.85
C GLY A 216 -3.58 -4.27 -22.37
N PHE A 217 -3.17 -3.30 -21.56
CA PHE A 217 -3.13 -1.90 -21.96
C PHE A 217 -2.18 -1.69 -23.15
N ILE A 218 -0.96 -2.23 -23.08
CA ILE A 218 0.04 -2.08 -24.14
C ILE A 218 -0.46 -2.67 -25.44
N SER A 219 -1.07 -3.87 -25.40
CA SER A 219 -1.53 -4.56 -26.61
C SER A 219 -2.60 -3.77 -27.37
N LYS A 220 -3.45 -3.02 -26.65
CA LYS A 220 -4.48 -2.15 -27.26
C LYS A 220 -3.94 -0.83 -27.79
N ASN A 221 -2.85 -0.32 -27.22
CA ASN A 221 -2.37 1.04 -27.44
C ASN A 221 -1.05 1.14 -28.22
N ARG A 222 -0.36 0.02 -28.44
CA ARG A 222 0.82 -0.03 -29.30
C ARG A 222 0.36 -0.11 -30.75
N PRO A 223 0.87 0.74 -31.67
CA PRO A 223 0.57 0.59 -33.07
C PRO A 223 1.11 -0.77 -33.56
N VAL A 224 0.29 -1.48 -34.33
CA VAL A 224 0.79 -2.56 -35.19
C VAL A 224 1.77 -1.88 -36.15
N GLU A 225 3.07 -2.18 -36.03
CA GLU A 225 4.00 -1.79 -37.09
C GLU A 225 3.55 -2.49 -38.38
N PRO A 226 3.37 -1.78 -39.50
CA PRO A 226 3.18 -2.45 -40.77
C PRO A 226 4.40 -3.35 -40.98
N LEU A 227 4.17 -4.63 -41.22
CA LEU A 227 5.20 -5.54 -41.73
C LEU A 227 5.78 -4.86 -42.97
N HIS A 228 6.98 -4.34 -42.87
CA HIS A 228 7.72 -3.86 -44.03
C HIS A 228 8.02 -5.10 -44.89
N SER A 229 7.22 -5.28 -45.94
CA SER A 229 7.50 -6.14 -47.10
C SER A 229 8.60 -5.53 -47.95
#